data_AF-A0A328WJY5-F1
#
_entry.id   AF-A0A328WJY5-F1
#
_cell.length_a   1.000
_cell.length_b   1.000
_cell.length_c   1.000
_cell.angle_alpha   90.00
_cell.angle_beta   90.00
_cell.angle_gamma   90.00
#
_symmetry.space_group_name_H-M   'P 1'
#
loop_
_entity.id
_entity.type
_entity.pdbx_description
1 polymer ?
#
loop_
_entity_poly.entity_id
_entity_poly.type
_entity_poly.pdbx_seq_one_letter_code
_entity_poly.pdbx_strand_id
1 'polypeptide(L)'
;MQRFLIIYFLVMVITFISCRQSTSDNQTYEEYHNEIHKELDKVSTEIKKFDQQLVILYQESENQPQKVLTKIDSIIEVTKKEKDEFKLQISDHIISSLFYLKAEIYYGTGNYEMSIANIYKSNYKYKSIHSQDATAIAANYIKLGKRDLAKSFIDSIGKGCYIYDYALGNYYESIENKDSALKVYNEIKNDKRRHQHYFYYQPVLNRIINIEKNNLFFKEIYFPTGHPDFDITINDDNEVRTQILDYFKNFPEVKGYSVYIYQGPLIDETDYYWIRVGKGDNYEDDNFAKYNFAVFSEPFEVKFFEPKTNKMSNLKEWRKKKNGM
;
A
#
# COMPACT_ATOMS: atom_id res chain seq x y z
N MET A 1 -12.43 -48.96 -18.34
CA MET A 1 -12.07 -48.04 -19.43
C MET A 1 -13.24 -47.59 -20.32
N GLN A 2 -14.39 -48.28 -20.34
CA GLN A 2 -15.53 -47.90 -21.19
C GLN A 2 -16.43 -46.76 -20.63
N ARG A 3 -16.35 -46.46 -19.31
CA ARG A 3 -17.10 -45.37 -18.66
C ARG A 3 -16.43 -43.99 -18.77
N PHE A 4 -15.11 -43.94 -18.97
CA PHE A 4 -14.38 -42.68 -19.17
C PHE A 4 -14.53 -42.13 -20.60
N LEU A 5 -14.76 -43.01 -21.58
CA LEU A 5 -14.99 -42.60 -22.98
C LEU A 5 -16.36 -41.92 -23.19
N ILE A 6 -17.39 -42.30 -22.43
CA ILE A 6 -18.73 -41.71 -22.53
C ILE A 6 -18.79 -40.30 -21.93
N ILE A 7 -18.06 -40.05 -20.84
CA ILE A 7 -17.98 -38.73 -20.20
C ILE A 7 -17.19 -37.75 -21.08
N TYR A 8 -16.10 -38.20 -21.72
CA TYR A 8 -15.32 -37.37 -22.63
C TYR A 8 -16.10 -36.99 -23.91
N PHE A 9 -16.95 -37.90 -24.41
CA PHE A 9 -17.82 -37.63 -25.56
C PHE A 9 -18.97 -36.67 -25.22
N LEU A 10 -19.52 -36.75 -24.00
CA LEU A 10 -20.54 -35.81 -23.51
C LEU A 10 -19.99 -34.39 -23.30
N VAL A 11 -18.74 -34.26 -22.80
CA VAL A 11 -18.09 -32.94 -22.65
C VAL A 11 -17.80 -32.30 -24.02
N MET A 12 -17.41 -33.10 -25.04
CA MET A 12 -17.22 -32.58 -26.40
C MET A 12 -18.53 -32.17 -27.09
N VAL A 13 -19.64 -32.90 -26.92
CA VAL A 13 -20.92 -32.52 -27.53
C VAL A 13 -21.48 -31.23 -26.92
N ILE A 14 -21.26 -30.97 -25.62
CA ILE A 14 -21.66 -29.70 -24.98
C ILE A 14 -20.85 -28.52 -25.54
N THR A 15 -19.58 -28.72 -25.91
CA THR A 15 -18.79 -27.67 -26.57
C THR A 15 -19.24 -27.36 -28.01
N PHE A 16 -19.84 -28.32 -28.72
CA PHE A 16 -20.35 -28.09 -30.08
C PHE A 16 -21.79 -27.52 -30.13
N ILE A 17 -22.63 -27.80 -29.12
CA ILE A 17 -23.99 -27.21 -29.05
C ILE A 17 -23.95 -25.77 -28.53
N SER A 18 -22.94 -25.40 -27.74
CA SER A 18 -22.72 -24.00 -27.35
C SER A 18 -22.24 -23.08 -28.50
N CYS A 19 -22.04 -23.61 -29.71
CA CYS A 19 -21.67 -22.83 -30.90
C CYS A 19 -22.85 -22.53 -31.85
N ARG A 20 -24.11 -22.83 -31.48
CA ARG A 20 -25.27 -22.50 -32.31
C ARG A 20 -26.46 -22.02 -31.50
N GLN A 21 -26.29 -20.89 -30.83
CA GLN A 21 -27.31 -19.85 -30.67
C GLN A 21 -26.66 -18.59 -30.09
N SER A 22 -25.75 -17.98 -30.86
CA SER A 22 -25.43 -16.57 -30.66
C SER A 22 -26.55 -15.75 -31.31
N THR A 23 -27.67 -15.62 -30.59
CA THR A 23 -28.49 -14.41 -30.75
C THR A 23 -27.58 -13.22 -30.50
N SER A 24 -27.66 -12.25 -31.40
CA SER A 24 -26.83 -11.06 -31.45
C SER A 24 -26.79 -10.30 -30.13
N ASP A 25 -25.70 -10.42 -29.39
CA ASP A 25 -25.19 -9.33 -28.56
C ASP A 25 -23.86 -8.88 -29.17
N ASN A 26 -23.96 -7.98 -30.15
CA ASN A 26 -22.83 -7.18 -30.58
C ASN A 26 -22.60 -6.09 -29.52
N GLN A 27 -22.29 -6.48 -28.30
CA GLN A 27 -21.71 -5.55 -27.34
C GLN A 27 -20.26 -5.31 -27.78
N THR A 28 -19.95 -4.07 -28.12
CA THR A 28 -18.58 -3.67 -28.43
C THR A 28 -17.69 -3.83 -27.19
N TYR A 29 -16.40 -4.08 -27.37
CA TYR A 29 -15.43 -4.13 -26.26
C TYR A 29 -15.51 -2.88 -25.36
N GLU A 30 -15.83 -1.74 -25.96
CA GLU A 30 -16.01 -0.46 -25.29
C GLU A 30 -17.26 -0.43 -24.40
N GLU A 31 -18.37 -1.04 -24.83
CA GLU A 31 -19.57 -1.19 -24.01
C GLU A 31 -19.34 -2.12 -22.81
N TYR A 32 -18.65 -3.25 -23.01
CA TYR A 32 -18.26 -4.16 -21.93
C TYR A 32 -17.30 -3.50 -20.92
N HIS A 33 -16.32 -2.75 -21.41
CA HIS A 33 -15.39 -2.00 -20.57
C HIS A 33 -16.12 -0.92 -19.73
N ASN A 34 -17.07 -0.20 -20.35
CA ASN A 34 -17.88 0.80 -19.66
C ASN A 34 -18.83 0.18 -18.61
N GLU A 35 -19.33 -1.03 -18.85
CA GLU A 35 -20.15 -1.76 -17.89
C GLU A 35 -19.35 -2.20 -16.66
N ILE A 36 -18.13 -2.70 -16.85
CA ILE A 36 -17.19 -3.00 -15.76
C ILE A 36 -16.93 -1.75 -14.90
N HIS A 37 -16.67 -0.59 -15.51
CA HIS A 37 -16.45 0.65 -14.76
C HIS A 37 -17.67 1.03 -13.91
N LYS A 38 -18.89 0.88 -14.44
CA LYS A 38 -20.12 1.15 -13.67
C LYS A 38 -20.29 0.18 -12.49
N GLU A 39 -19.90 -1.07 -12.63
CA GLU A 39 -19.92 -2.04 -11.52
C GLU A 39 -18.87 -1.69 -10.47
N LEU A 40 -17.64 -1.37 -10.90
CA LEU A 40 -16.57 -0.91 -10.02
C LEU A 40 -16.95 0.36 -9.26
N ASP A 41 -17.67 1.28 -9.88
CA ASP A 41 -18.18 2.49 -9.22
C ASP A 41 -19.17 2.18 -8.10
N LYS A 42 -20.04 1.17 -8.29
CA LYS A 42 -20.98 0.71 -7.25
C LYS A 42 -20.24 0.05 -6.08
N VAL A 43 -19.29 -0.84 -6.38
CA VAL A 43 -18.44 -1.48 -5.36
C VAL A 43 -17.63 -0.42 -4.59
N SER A 44 -17.02 0.53 -5.30
CA SER A 44 -16.30 1.66 -4.72
C SER A 44 -17.19 2.52 -3.82
N THR A 45 -18.45 2.73 -4.19
CA THR A 45 -19.42 3.45 -3.37
C THR A 45 -19.71 2.70 -2.06
N GLU A 46 -19.88 1.38 -2.10
CA GLU A 46 -20.09 0.58 -0.88
C GLU A 46 -18.84 0.54 0.00
N ILE A 47 -17.63 0.50 -0.57
CA ILE A 47 -16.36 0.63 0.17
C ILE A 47 -16.32 1.98 0.90
N LYS A 48 -16.55 3.10 0.20
CA LYS A 48 -16.55 4.45 0.80
C LYS A 48 -17.56 4.58 1.94
N LYS A 49 -18.75 4.00 1.80
CA LYS A 49 -19.75 3.97 2.88
C LYS A 49 -19.25 3.18 4.09
N PHE A 50 -18.58 2.05 3.86
CA PHE A 50 -17.99 1.28 4.94
C PHE A 50 -16.84 2.04 5.61
N ASP A 51 -15.94 2.66 4.86
CA ASP A 51 -14.82 3.44 5.41
C ASP A 51 -15.32 4.56 6.32
N GLN A 52 -16.39 5.27 5.92
CA GLN A 52 -17.04 6.27 6.78
C GLN A 52 -17.56 5.67 8.10
N GLN A 53 -18.15 4.47 8.05
CA GLN A 53 -18.58 3.77 9.27
C GLN A 53 -17.38 3.32 10.11
N LEU A 54 -16.31 2.86 9.47
CA LEU A 54 -15.09 2.42 10.14
C LEU A 54 -14.42 3.57 10.89
N VAL A 55 -14.33 4.76 10.28
CA VAL A 55 -13.85 6.00 10.95
C VAL A 55 -14.68 6.30 12.21
N ILE A 56 -16.01 6.21 12.13
CA ILE A 56 -16.88 6.42 13.31
C ILE A 56 -16.56 5.39 14.41
N LEU A 57 -16.35 4.12 14.05
CA LEU A 57 -15.99 3.08 15.02
C LEU A 57 -14.64 3.36 15.68
N TYR A 58 -13.64 3.83 14.94
CA TYR A 58 -12.35 4.25 15.50
C TYR A 58 -12.54 5.38 16.52
N GLN A 59 -13.24 6.45 16.16
CA GLN A 59 -13.50 7.59 17.04
C GLN A 59 -14.26 7.18 18.32
N GLU A 60 -15.29 6.32 18.19
CA GLU A 60 -16.00 5.80 19.34
C GLU A 60 -15.13 4.91 20.24
N SER A 61 -14.16 4.20 19.66
CA SER A 61 -13.32 3.24 20.38
C SER A 61 -12.38 3.91 21.39
N GLU A 62 -12.00 5.17 21.15
CA GLU A 62 -11.16 5.96 22.05
C GLU A 62 -11.79 6.10 23.44
N ASN A 63 -13.13 6.19 23.50
CA ASN A 63 -13.86 6.44 24.73
C ASN A 63 -14.70 5.23 25.19
N GLN A 64 -15.12 4.37 24.27
CA GLN A 64 -16.05 3.27 24.54
C GLN A 64 -15.58 1.95 23.89
N PRO A 65 -14.34 1.48 24.14
CA PRO A 65 -13.74 0.35 23.42
C PRO A 65 -14.57 -0.92 23.53
N GLN A 66 -15.08 -1.25 24.73
CA GLN A 66 -15.87 -2.47 24.94
C GLN A 66 -17.21 -2.44 24.20
N LYS A 67 -17.84 -1.26 24.09
CA LYS A 67 -19.08 -1.10 23.33
C LYS A 67 -18.83 -1.25 21.83
N VAL A 68 -17.73 -0.70 21.34
CA VAL A 68 -17.31 -0.83 19.94
C VAL A 68 -17.03 -2.30 19.61
N LEU A 69 -16.35 -3.06 20.47
CA LEU A 69 -16.15 -4.50 20.27
C LEU A 69 -17.48 -5.25 20.04
N THR A 70 -18.51 -4.97 20.84
CA THR A 70 -19.85 -5.57 20.68
C THR A 70 -20.53 -5.13 19.37
N LYS A 71 -20.39 -3.86 18.98
CA LYS A 71 -20.90 -3.36 17.69
C LYS A 71 -20.23 -4.08 16.53
N ILE A 72 -18.90 -4.23 16.58
CA ILE A 72 -18.13 -4.95 15.55
C ILE A 72 -18.64 -6.38 15.40
N ASP A 73 -18.84 -7.10 16.49
CA ASP A 73 -19.35 -8.48 16.44
C ASP A 73 -20.71 -8.55 15.74
N SER A 74 -21.60 -7.60 16.03
CA SER A 74 -22.91 -7.49 15.36
C SER A 74 -22.78 -7.23 13.87
N ILE A 75 -21.88 -6.32 13.46
CA ILE A 75 -21.64 -6.00 12.05
C ILE A 75 -21.10 -7.23 11.31
N ILE A 76 -20.10 -7.92 11.88
CA ILE A 76 -19.53 -9.15 11.29
C ILE A 76 -20.61 -10.21 11.08
N GLU A 77 -21.53 -10.40 12.04
CA GLU A 77 -22.63 -11.36 11.89
C GLU A 77 -23.59 -11.00 10.77
N VAL A 78 -23.91 -9.72 10.61
CA VAL A 78 -24.76 -9.24 9.51
C VAL A 78 -24.05 -9.42 8.17
N THR A 79 -22.78 -9.01 8.06
CA THR A 79 -21.98 -9.11 6.84
C THR A 79 -21.83 -10.56 6.37
N LYS A 80 -21.66 -11.52 7.29
CA LYS A 80 -21.59 -12.96 6.95
C LYS A 80 -22.89 -13.52 6.36
N LYS A 81 -24.02 -12.87 6.60
CA LYS A 81 -25.35 -13.28 6.12
C LYS A 81 -25.81 -12.46 4.91
N GLU A 82 -24.99 -11.52 4.44
CA GLU A 82 -25.29 -10.65 3.31
C GLU A 82 -25.46 -11.46 2.03
N LYS A 83 -26.44 -11.06 1.22
CA LYS A 83 -26.79 -11.70 -0.06
C LYS A 83 -26.86 -10.70 -1.20
N ASP A 84 -26.86 -9.40 -0.93
CA ASP A 84 -26.72 -8.37 -1.95
C ASP A 84 -25.38 -8.56 -2.69
N GLU A 85 -25.45 -8.57 -4.02
CA GLU A 85 -24.32 -8.90 -4.88
C GLU A 85 -23.12 -7.96 -4.66
N PHE A 86 -23.35 -6.64 -4.61
CA PHE A 86 -22.26 -5.66 -4.49
C PHE A 86 -21.67 -5.67 -3.08
N LYS A 87 -22.51 -5.81 -2.05
CA LYS A 87 -22.01 -5.91 -0.67
C LYS A 87 -21.26 -7.21 -0.43
N LEU A 88 -21.71 -8.31 -1.03
CA LEU A 88 -21.03 -9.60 -0.93
C LEU A 88 -19.60 -9.53 -1.49
N GLN A 89 -19.37 -8.76 -2.56
CA GLN A 89 -18.04 -8.56 -3.12
C GLN A 89 -17.07 -7.86 -2.15
N ILE A 90 -17.57 -7.07 -1.20
CA ILE A 90 -16.74 -6.34 -0.23
C ILE A 90 -16.77 -6.94 1.18
N SER A 91 -17.62 -7.94 1.44
CA SER A 91 -17.80 -8.55 2.76
C SER A 91 -16.50 -8.99 3.42
N ASP A 92 -15.56 -9.50 2.63
CA ASP A 92 -14.27 -9.96 3.16
C ASP A 92 -13.38 -8.81 3.62
N HIS A 93 -13.38 -7.71 2.85
CA HIS A 93 -12.69 -6.49 3.22
C HIS A 93 -13.28 -5.91 4.51
N ILE A 94 -14.60 -5.82 4.59
CA ILE A 94 -15.32 -5.39 5.80
C ILE A 94 -14.89 -6.22 7.01
N ILE A 95 -15.01 -7.55 6.92
CA ILE A 95 -14.71 -8.45 8.03
C ILE A 95 -13.23 -8.35 8.43
N SER A 96 -12.32 -8.25 7.46
CA SER A 96 -10.89 -8.10 7.71
C SER A 96 -10.59 -6.81 8.49
N SER A 97 -11.06 -5.66 7.99
CA SER A 97 -10.84 -4.34 8.60
C SER A 97 -11.44 -4.27 10.00
N LEU A 98 -12.61 -4.88 10.21
CA LEU A 98 -13.24 -4.97 11.53
C LEU A 98 -12.43 -5.82 12.51
N PHE A 99 -11.88 -6.97 12.09
CA PHE A 99 -10.98 -7.75 12.94
C PHE A 99 -9.70 -7.00 13.27
N TYR A 100 -9.14 -6.22 12.33
CA TYR A 100 -7.96 -5.42 12.59
C TYR A 100 -8.25 -4.30 13.61
N LEU A 101 -9.38 -3.60 13.51
CA LEU A 101 -9.82 -2.64 14.54
C LEU A 101 -9.98 -3.31 15.92
N LYS A 102 -10.54 -4.52 16.00
CA LYS A 102 -10.56 -5.27 17.27
C LYS A 102 -9.14 -5.48 17.81
N ALA A 103 -8.18 -5.80 16.94
CA ALA A 103 -6.80 -6.00 17.34
C ALA A 103 -6.17 -4.73 17.91
N GLU A 104 -6.43 -3.57 17.31
CA GLU A 104 -5.98 -2.25 17.83
C GLU A 104 -6.57 -1.96 19.20
N ILE A 105 -7.89 -2.16 19.38
CA ILE A 105 -8.57 -1.97 20.66
C ILE A 105 -7.97 -2.89 21.73
N TYR A 106 -7.75 -4.17 21.41
CA TYR A 106 -7.14 -5.12 22.34
C TYR A 106 -5.68 -4.77 22.67
N TYR A 107 -4.91 -4.29 21.70
CA TYR A 107 -3.55 -3.80 21.94
C TYR A 107 -3.55 -2.60 22.91
N GLY A 108 -4.39 -1.59 22.65
CA GLY A 108 -4.51 -0.40 23.48
C GLY A 108 -5.01 -0.67 24.91
N THR A 109 -5.80 -1.73 25.09
CA THR A 109 -6.32 -2.17 26.41
C THR A 109 -5.43 -3.20 27.12
N GLY A 110 -4.27 -3.55 26.54
CA GLY A 110 -3.30 -4.46 27.14
C GLY A 110 -3.62 -5.95 26.98
N ASN A 111 -4.59 -6.33 26.16
CA ASN A 111 -4.96 -7.71 25.90
C ASN A 111 -4.25 -8.24 24.63
N TYR A 112 -2.94 -8.40 24.73
CA TYR A 112 -2.06 -8.61 23.58
C TYR A 112 -2.28 -9.95 22.87
N GLU A 113 -2.61 -11.02 23.60
CA GLU A 113 -2.96 -12.31 23.00
C GLU A 113 -4.24 -12.20 22.15
N MET A 114 -5.25 -11.47 22.63
CA MET A 114 -6.47 -11.24 21.86
C MET A 114 -6.19 -10.34 20.65
N SER A 115 -5.30 -9.36 20.78
CA SER A 115 -4.86 -8.55 19.64
C SER A 115 -4.26 -9.43 18.54
N ILE A 116 -3.27 -10.26 18.88
CA ILE A 116 -2.64 -11.21 17.94
C ILE A 116 -3.68 -12.12 17.28
N ALA A 117 -4.59 -12.70 18.07
CA ALA A 117 -5.62 -13.59 17.54
C ALA A 117 -6.56 -12.90 16.53
N ASN A 118 -6.83 -11.60 16.70
CA ASN A 118 -7.64 -10.85 15.75
C ASN A 118 -6.85 -10.41 14.51
N ILE A 119 -5.52 -10.18 14.59
CA ILE A 119 -4.67 -9.95 13.41
C ILE A 119 -4.66 -11.21 12.51
N TYR A 120 -4.56 -12.40 13.09
CA TYR A 120 -4.67 -13.64 12.29
C TYR A 120 -6.06 -13.78 11.63
N LYS A 121 -7.11 -13.27 12.26
CA LYS A 121 -8.47 -13.28 11.71
C LYS A 121 -8.69 -12.22 10.65
N SER A 122 -8.02 -11.06 10.69
CA SER A 122 -8.06 -10.11 9.58
C SER A 122 -7.33 -10.69 8.36
N ASN A 123 -6.23 -11.40 8.59
CA ASN A 123 -5.40 -11.99 7.55
C ASN A 123 -5.84 -13.42 7.11
N TYR A 124 -7.05 -13.86 7.43
CA TYR A 124 -7.47 -15.26 7.20
C TYR A 124 -7.45 -15.72 5.73
N LYS A 125 -7.43 -14.78 4.77
CA LYS A 125 -7.43 -15.09 3.32
C LYS A 125 -6.05 -15.21 2.72
N TYR A 126 -5.02 -14.64 3.33
CA TYR A 126 -3.70 -14.65 2.72
C TYR A 126 -2.87 -15.80 3.29
N LYS A 127 -2.02 -16.37 2.42
CA LYS A 127 -1.13 -17.47 2.80
C LYS A 127 0.05 -17.00 3.66
N SER A 128 0.28 -15.70 3.73
CA SER A 128 1.42 -15.07 4.38
C SER A 128 0.99 -13.80 5.11
N ILE A 129 1.66 -13.51 6.22
CA ILE A 129 1.43 -12.29 6.98
C ILE A 129 2.02 -11.10 6.23
N HIS A 130 1.21 -10.07 6.00
CA HIS A 130 1.64 -8.84 5.34
C HIS A 130 2.47 -7.96 6.28
N SER A 131 3.23 -7.02 5.72
CA SER A 131 4.21 -6.22 6.48
C SER A 131 3.62 -5.46 7.67
N GLN A 132 2.43 -4.89 7.52
CA GLN A 132 1.73 -4.19 8.60
C GLN A 132 1.31 -5.15 9.71
N ASP A 133 0.66 -6.26 9.36
CA ASP A 133 0.25 -7.30 10.32
C ASP A 133 1.44 -7.89 11.07
N ALA A 134 2.56 -8.14 10.38
CA ALA A 134 3.79 -8.64 11.00
C ALA A 134 4.35 -7.62 12.01
N THR A 135 4.31 -6.33 11.67
CA THR A 135 4.73 -5.25 12.57
C THR A 135 3.81 -5.16 13.80
N ALA A 136 2.49 -5.23 13.61
CA ALA A 136 1.50 -5.23 14.69
C ALA A 136 1.65 -6.45 15.62
N ILE A 137 1.91 -7.63 15.06
CA ILE A 137 2.21 -8.84 15.83
C ILE A 137 3.52 -8.69 16.62
N ALA A 138 4.56 -8.12 15.99
CA ALA A 138 5.83 -7.85 16.67
C ALA A 138 5.66 -6.88 17.86
N ALA A 139 4.86 -5.83 17.70
CA ALA A 139 4.54 -4.88 18.76
C ALA A 139 3.89 -5.58 19.97
N ASN A 140 2.91 -6.47 19.74
CA ASN A 140 2.33 -7.29 20.78
C ASN A 140 3.37 -8.19 21.47
N TYR A 141 4.25 -8.85 20.72
CA TYR A 141 5.26 -9.73 21.31
C TYR A 141 6.30 -8.99 22.15
N ILE A 142 6.63 -7.74 21.82
CA ILE A 142 7.45 -6.90 22.71
C ILE A 142 6.74 -6.66 24.03
N LYS A 143 5.45 -6.32 24.02
CA LYS A 143 4.67 -6.12 25.26
C LYS A 143 4.55 -7.40 26.09
N LEU A 144 4.52 -8.57 25.45
CA LEU A 144 4.54 -9.88 26.08
C LEU A 144 5.93 -10.36 26.52
N GLY A 145 6.99 -9.57 26.31
CA GLY A 145 8.37 -9.94 26.63
C GLY A 145 8.97 -11.03 25.72
N LYS A 146 8.29 -11.41 24.64
CA LYS A 146 8.68 -12.46 23.69
C LYS A 146 9.55 -11.87 22.57
N ARG A 147 10.73 -11.38 22.94
CA ARG A 147 11.63 -10.61 22.06
C ARG A 147 12.06 -11.36 20.80
N ASP A 148 12.36 -12.65 20.91
CA ASP A 148 12.81 -13.45 19.76
C ASP A 148 11.70 -13.62 18.72
N LEU A 149 10.45 -13.81 19.18
CA LEU A 149 9.29 -13.87 18.30
C LEU A 149 9.04 -12.52 17.63
N ALA A 150 9.09 -11.42 18.39
CA ALA A 150 8.97 -10.08 17.82
C ALA A 150 9.99 -9.87 16.70
N LYS A 151 11.24 -10.24 16.93
CA LYS A 151 12.31 -10.14 15.92
C LYS A 151 12.03 -10.99 14.68
N SER A 152 11.56 -12.23 14.85
CA SER A 152 11.23 -13.09 13.70
C SER A 152 10.13 -12.51 12.82
N PHE A 153 9.14 -11.85 13.41
CA PHE A 153 8.07 -11.21 12.65
C PHE A 153 8.58 -9.98 11.91
N ILE A 154 9.44 -9.15 12.53
CA ILE A 154 10.09 -8.03 11.84
C ILE A 154 10.92 -8.54 10.67
N ASP A 155 11.73 -9.58 10.87
CA ASP A 155 12.57 -10.15 9.81
C ASP A 155 11.76 -10.73 8.66
N SER A 156 10.55 -11.25 8.93
CA SER A 156 9.64 -11.78 7.92
C SER A 156 9.08 -10.72 6.97
N ILE A 157 9.11 -9.44 7.36
CA ILE A 157 8.67 -8.32 6.52
C ILE A 157 9.57 -8.19 5.27
N GLY A 158 10.87 -8.45 5.43
CA GLY A 158 11.87 -8.32 4.38
C GLY A 158 12.39 -6.89 4.18
N LYS A 159 13.69 -6.79 3.90
CA LYS A 159 14.35 -5.53 3.55
C LYS A 159 13.74 -4.89 2.31
N GLY A 160 13.61 -3.57 2.32
CA GLY A 160 13.02 -2.79 1.22
C GLY A 160 11.53 -2.53 1.36
N CYS A 161 10.84 -3.20 2.29
CA CYS A 161 9.50 -2.75 2.68
C CYS A 161 9.60 -1.47 3.51
N TYR A 162 8.73 -0.49 3.22
CA TYR A 162 8.77 0.83 3.86
C TYR A 162 8.84 0.76 5.39
N ILE A 163 8.06 -0.08 6.04
CA ILE A 163 7.99 -0.11 7.52
C ILE A 163 9.12 -0.92 8.19
N TYR A 164 9.87 -1.74 7.44
CA TYR A 164 10.80 -2.72 7.99
C TYR A 164 11.87 -2.08 8.88
N ASP A 165 12.63 -1.12 8.34
CA ASP A 165 13.75 -0.52 9.05
C ASP A 165 13.26 0.28 10.26
N TYR A 166 12.09 0.92 10.17
CA TYR A 166 11.51 1.62 11.30
C TYR A 166 11.13 0.68 12.45
N ALA A 167 10.46 -0.43 12.13
CA ALA A 167 10.11 -1.46 13.10
C ALA A 167 11.37 -2.10 13.73
N LEU A 168 12.41 -2.35 12.93
CA LEU A 168 13.69 -2.89 13.40
C LEU A 168 14.41 -1.92 14.34
N GLY A 169 14.41 -0.63 14.02
CA GLY A 169 14.95 0.40 14.91
C GLY A 169 14.21 0.43 16.25
N ASN A 170 12.87 0.44 16.23
CA ASN A 170 12.07 0.41 17.46
C ASN A 170 12.33 -0.87 18.27
N TYR A 171 12.51 -2.02 17.61
CA TYR A 171 12.85 -3.26 18.29
C TYR A 171 14.16 -3.14 19.07
N TYR A 172 15.24 -2.69 18.44
CA TYR A 172 16.52 -2.51 19.13
C TYR A 172 16.42 -1.52 20.28
N GLU A 173 15.64 -0.46 20.08
CA GLU A 173 15.35 0.52 21.11
C GLU A 173 14.62 -0.10 22.31
N SER A 174 13.60 -0.93 22.05
CA SER A 174 12.78 -1.60 23.07
C SER A 174 13.54 -2.61 23.93
N ILE A 175 14.69 -3.08 23.45
CA ILE A 175 15.60 -3.96 24.19
C ILE A 175 16.84 -3.22 24.69
N GLU A 176 16.83 -1.89 24.66
CA GLU A 176 17.89 -1.00 25.14
C GLU A 176 19.24 -1.18 24.41
N ASN A 177 19.21 -1.69 23.16
CA ASN A 177 20.37 -1.80 22.29
C ASN A 177 20.57 -0.50 21.49
N LYS A 178 21.16 0.49 22.16
CA LYS A 178 21.41 1.83 21.62
C LYS A 178 22.13 1.82 20.28
N ASP A 179 23.25 1.11 20.18
CA ASP A 179 24.12 1.16 19.01
C ASP A 179 23.42 0.60 17.76
N SER A 180 22.67 -0.50 17.94
CA SER A 180 21.92 -1.11 16.82
C SER A 180 20.72 -0.25 16.41
N ALA A 181 20.02 0.37 17.37
CA ALA A 181 18.93 1.30 17.07
C ALA A 181 19.43 2.52 16.29
N LEU A 182 20.50 3.17 16.76
CA LEU A 182 21.10 4.33 16.08
C LEU A 182 21.66 3.98 14.72
N LYS A 183 22.23 2.79 14.54
CA LYS A 183 22.69 2.33 13.23
C LYS A 183 21.54 2.31 12.22
N VAL A 184 20.43 1.64 12.55
CA VAL A 184 19.26 1.53 11.67
C VAL A 184 18.63 2.91 11.40
N TYR A 185 18.47 3.74 12.43
CA TYR A 185 17.92 5.08 12.24
C TYR A 185 18.79 6.00 11.38
N ASN A 186 20.11 5.90 11.51
CA ASN A 186 21.02 6.65 10.64
C ASN A 186 21.00 6.12 9.20
N GLU A 187 20.79 4.81 8.97
CA GLU A 187 20.56 4.27 7.63
C GLU A 187 19.30 4.89 7.00
N ILE A 188 18.18 4.95 7.74
CA ILE A 188 16.93 5.60 7.29
C ILE A 188 17.16 7.10 6.99
N LYS A 189 17.84 7.82 7.88
CA LYS A 189 18.14 9.25 7.72
C LYS A 189 18.99 9.53 6.48
N ASN A 190 19.94 8.64 6.17
CA ASN A 190 20.86 8.81 5.05
C ASN A 190 20.26 8.35 3.72
N ASP A 191 19.35 7.36 3.72
CA ASP A 191 18.60 6.93 2.53
C ASP A 191 17.29 7.72 2.38
N LYS A 192 17.43 9.03 2.19
CA LYS A 192 16.29 9.96 1.99
C LYS A 192 15.37 9.51 0.85
N ARG A 193 15.92 8.90 -0.20
CA ARG A 193 15.19 8.49 -1.40
C ARG A 193 14.09 7.49 -1.11
N ARG A 194 14.34 6.57 -0.17
CA ARG A 194 13.39 5.52 0.17
C ARG A 194 12.46 5.89 1.29
N HIS A 195 12.89 6.74 2.22
CA HIS A 195 12.17 6.89 3.49
C HIS A 195 11.45 8.21 3.66
N GLN A 196 11.92 9.31 3.05
CA GLN A 196 11.49 10.65 3.44
C GLN A 196 10.01 10.96 3.13
N HIS A 197 9.41 10.30 2.15
CA HIS A 197 7.99 10.45 1.86
C HIS A 197 7.08 9.65 2.79
N TYR A 198 7.61 8.74 3.63
CA TYR A 198 6.79 7.95 4.54
C TYR A 198 6.65 8.63 5.90
N PHE A 199 5.46 8.47 6.50
CA PHE A 199 5.06 9.06 7.79
C PHE A 199 6.12 8.88 8.89
N TYR A 200 6.76 7.71 8.96
CA TYR A 200 7.70 7.37 10.03
C TYR A 200 9.06 8.06 9.94
N TYR A 201 9.40 8.74 8.83
CA TYR A 201 10.70 9.38 8.67
C TYR A 201 10.94 10.50 9.71
N GLN A 202 9.95 11.36 9.94
CA GLN A 202 10.06 12.42 10.95
C GLN A 202 10.19 11.85 12.38
N PRO A 203 9.38 10.85 12.79
CA PRO A 203 9.62 10.09 14.02
C PRO A 203 11.06 9.57 14.16
N VAL A 204 11.67 9.02 13.11
CA VAL A 204 13.06 8.53 13.15
C VAL A 204 14.05 9.65 13.48
N LEU A 205 13.93 10.82 12.83
CA LEU A 205 14.83 11.96 13.13
C LEU A 205 14.73 12.38 14.59
N ASN A 206 13.52 12.40 15.14
CA ASN A 206 13.28 12.69 16.55
C ASN A 206 13.85 11.60 17.46
N ARG A 207 13.76 10.31 17.08
CA ARG A 207 14.36 9.20 17.85
C ARG A 207 15.88 9.33 17.94
N ILE A 208 16.57 9.66 16.85
CA ILE A 208 18.03 9.88 16.85
C ILE A 208 18.40 10.93 17.92
N ILE A 209 17.72 12.09 17.90
CA ILE A 209 17.96 13.17 18.86
C ILE A 209 17.72 12.69 20.30
N ASN A 210 16.61 11.98 20.54
CA ASN A 210 16.25 11.49 21.86
C ASN A 210 17.23 10.47 22.43
N ILE A 211 17.73 9.56 21.60
CA ILE A 211 18.68 8.52 22.01
C ILE A 211 20.08 9.13 22.23
N GLU A 212 20.52 10.01 21.33
CA GLU A 212 21.85 10.62 21.39
C GLU A 212 21.97 11.63 22.54
N LYS A 213 20.99 12.53 22.68
CA LYS A 213 21.06 13.64 23.65
C LYS A 213 20.48 13.30 25.02
N ASN A 214 19.37 12.57 25.04
CA ASN A 214 18.58 12.40 26.26
C ASN A 214 18.68 10.99 26.85
N ASN A 215 19.28 10.04 26.13
CA ASN A 215 19.32 8.62 26.48
C ASN A 215 17.92 8.04 26.80
N LEU A 216 16.90 8.54 26.08
CA LEU A 216 15.50 8.14 26.26
C LEU A 216 15.19 7.01 25.27
N PHE A 217 14.81 5.84 25.78
CA PHE A 217 14.46 4.67 24.97
C PHE A 217 12.95 4.44 24.92
N PHE A 218 12.47 4.20 23.71
CA PHE A 218 11.13 3.73 23.41
C PHE A 218 11.02 2.25 23.80
N LYS A 219 9.95 1.87 24.50
CA LYS A 219 9.75 0.51 25.05
C LYS A 219 8.73 -0.32 24.28
N GLU A 220 8.51 0.04 23.02
CA GLU A 220 7.52 -0.62 22.18
C GLU A 220 7.95 -0.57 20.71
N ILE A 221 7.23 -1.29 19.86
CA ILE A 221 7.31 -1.13 18.41
C ILE A 221 6.05 -0.37 18.00
N TYR A 222 6.17 0.50 16.99
CA TYR A 222 5.01 1.13 16.38
C TYR A 222 3.98 0.09 15.92
N PHE A 223 2.73 0.23 16.36
CA PHE A 223 1.61 -0.58 15.89
C PHE A 223 0.95 0.17 14.72
N PRO A 224 0.96 -0.36 13.48
CA PRO A 224 0.32 0.29 12.35
C PRO A 224 -1.20 0.34 12.51
N THR A 225 -1.79 1.51 12.33
CA THR A 225 -3.25 1.66 12.39
C THR A 225 -3.90 1.30 11.05
N GLY A 226 -5.08 0.70 11.10
CA GLY A 226 -5.98 0.46 9.96
C GLY A 226 -7.04 1.56 9.83
N HIS A 227 -6.86 2.72 10.47
CA HIS A 227 -7.76 3.85 10.34
C HIS A 227 -7.80 4.35 8.88
N PRO A 228 -8.98 4.46 8.23
CA PRO A 228 -9.05 4.84 6.82
C PRO A 228 -8.39 6.18 6.47
N ASP A 229 -8.49 7.16 7.38
CA ASP A 229 -7.88 8.49 7.19
C ASP A 229 -6.38 8.57 7.54
N PHE A 230 -5.72 7.45 7.89
CA PHE A 230 -4.29 7.47 8.18
C PHE A 230 -3.46 7.43 6.90
N ASP A 231 -2.76 8.52 6.59
CA ASP A 231 -1.81 8.55 5.49
C ASP A 231 -0.46 7.94 5.90
N ILE A 232 -0.03 6.92 5.17
CA ILE A 232 1.29 6.32 5.33
C ILE A 232 2.40 7.20 4.76
N THR A 233 2.04 8.20 3.95
CA THR A 233 2.94 9.20 3.38
C THR A 233 2.79 10.57 4.04
N ILE A 234 3.82 11.40 3.91
CA ILE A 234 3.82 12.77 4.42
C ILE A 234 3.35 13.71 3.29
N ASN A 235 2.41 14.61 3.60
CA ASN A 235 1.94 15.74 2.78
C ASN A 235 1.10 15.42 1.51
N ASP A 236 0.17 14.48 1.55
CA ASP A 236 -0.73 14.17 0.40
C ASP A 236 0.03 13.98 -0.94
N ASP A 237 1.33 13.65 -0.89
CA ASP A 237 2.22 13.55 -2.05
C ASP A 237 1.65 12.55 -3.05
N ASN A 238 0.91 11.56 -2.56
CA ASN A 238 0.21 10.57 -3.36
C ASN A 238 -0.76 11.16 -4.38
N GLU A 239 -1.48 12.26 -4.08
CA GLU A 239 -2.39 12.87 -5.06
C GLU A 239 -1.60 13.46 -6.22
N VAL A 240 -0.58 14.27 -5.91
CA VAL A 240 0.30 14.88 -6.93
C VAL A 240 1.02 13.80 -7.74
N ARG A 241 1.58 12.78 -7.08
CA ARG A 241 2.21 11.63 -7.74
C ARG A 241 1.23 10.90 -8.67
N THR A 242 -0.02 10.70 -8.25
CA THR A 242 -1.06 10.06 -9.07
C THR A 242 -1.38 10.92 -10.29
N GLN A 243 -1.57 12.23 -10.11
CA GLN A 243 -1.79 13.18 -11.20
C GLN A 243 -0.63 13.16 -12.20
N ILE A 244 0.62 13.12 -11.73
CA ILE A 244 1.82 13.00 -12.58
C ILE A 244 1.77 11.69 -13.39
N LEU A 245 1.56 10.55 -12.73
CA LEU A 245 1.53 9.26 -13.41
C LEU A 245 0.40 9.20 -14.46
N ASP A 246 -0.79 9.70 -14.13
CA ASP A 246 -1.93 9.76 -15.05
C ASP A 246 -1.67 10.69 -16.23
N TYR A 247 -1.00 11.82 -16.01
CA TYR A 247 -0.59 12.72 -17.08
C TYR A 247 0.37 12.03 -18.06
N PHE A 248 1.33 11.27 -17.54
CA PHE A 248 2.32 10.55 -18.34
C PHE A 248 1.71 9.37 -19.12
N LYS A 249 0.64 8.72 -18.64
CA LYS A 249 -0.07 7.67 -19.42
C LYS A 249 -0.51 8.16 -20.81
N ASN A 250 -0.74 9.46 -20.96
CA ASN A 250 -1.17 10.07 -22.22
C ASN A 250 0.00 10.45 -23.15
N PHE A 251 1.25 10.25 -22.75
CA PHE A 251 2.40 10.63 -23.58
C PHE A 251 2.67 9.57 -24.64
N PRO A 252 2.67 9.92 -25.94
CA PRO A 252 2.97 8.95 -26.99
C PRO A 252 4.40 8.41 -26.86
N GLU A 253 5.34 9.19 -26.31
CA GLU A 253 6.74 8.78 -26.17
C GLU A 253 6.97 7.68 -25.14
N VAL A 254 6.08 7.56 -24.14
CA VAL A 254 6.22 6.61 -23.03
C VAL A 254 5.43 5.34 -23.24
N LYS A 255 4.66 5.23 -24.33
CA LYS A 255 3.87 4.03 -24.66
C LYS A 255 4.78 2.80 -24.74
N GLY A 256 4.44 1.76 -23.96
CA GLY A 256 5.22 0.52 -23.87
C GLY A 256 6.46 0.61 -22.97
N TYR A 257 6.57 1.66 -22.16
CA TYR A 257 7.57 1.82 -21.11
C TYR A 257 6.89 1.97 -19.76
N SER A 258 7.61 1.59 -18.70
CA SER A 258 7.21 1.87 -17.32
C SER A 258 7.61 3.31 -16.97
N VAL A 259 6.76 3.99 -16.19
CA VAL A 259 6.97 5.36 -15.72
C VAL A 259 7.12 5.31 -14.20
N TYR A 260 8.21 5.85 -13.69
CA TYR A 260 8.50 5.88 -12.24
C TYR A 260 8.82 7.29 -11.79
N ILE A 261 8.25 7.69 -10.65
CA ILE A 261 8.68 8.86 -9.91
C ILE A 261 9.90 8.43 -9.09
N TYR A 262 11.08 8.72 -9.62
CA TYR A 262 12.35 8.35 -9.03
C TYR A 262 12.68 9.18 -7.80
N GLN A 263 12.40 10.48 -7.85
CA GLN A 263 12.62 11.44 -6.77
C GLN A 263 11.51 12.50 -6.78
N GLY A 264 11.29 13.17 -5.65
CA GLY A 264 10.34 14.27 -5.52
C GLY A 264 10.90 15.36 -4.59
N PRO A 265 10.24 16.52 -4.53
CA PRO A 265 10.68 17.70 -3.77
C PRO A 265 11.01 17.41 -2.30
N LEU A 266 10.27 16.45 -1.72
CA LEU A 266 10.48 16.01 -0.35
C LEU A 266 11.84 15.37 -0.13
N ILE A 267 12.48 14.77 -1.13
CA ILE A 267 13.68 13.93 -0.96
C ILE A 267 14.99 14.73 -1.05
N ASP A 268 15.06 15.78 -1.87
CA ASP A 268 16.32 16.44 -2.23
C ASP A 268 16.26 17.98 -2.31
N GLU A 269 15.21 18.59 -1.75
CA GLU A 269 15.00 20.06 -1.73
C GLU A 269 14.85 20.66 -3.14
N THR A 270 14.63 19.83 -4.17
CA THR A 270 14.25 20.30 -5.50
C THR A 270 12.80 20.78 -5.51
N ASP A 271 12.45 21.61 -6.48
CA ASP A 271 11.09 22.11 -6.71
C ASP A 271 10.32 21.26 -7.75
N TYR A 272 10.84 20.07 -8.09
CA TYR A 272 10.27 19.18 -9.10
C TYR A 272 10.33 17.69 -8.73
N TYR A 273 9.48 16.90 -9.38
CA TYR A 273 9.52 15.44 -9.37
C TYR A 273 10.38 14.93 -10.52
N TRP A 274 11.34 14.05 -10.21
CA TRP A 274 12.16 13.38 -11.21
C TRP A 274 11.48 12.11 -11.70
N ILE A 275 11.18 12.07 -12.99
CA ILE A 275 10.48 10.96 -13.64
C ILE A 275 11.45 10.21 -14.54
N ARG A 276 11.57 8.89 -14.33
CA ARG A 276 12.32 7.98 -15.19
C ARG A 276 11.35 7.12 -15.99
N VAL A 277 11.59 7.03 -17.30
CA VAL A 277 10.80 6.20 -18.22
C VAL A 277 11.71 5.18 -18.88
N GLY A 278 11.43 3.88 -18.74
CA GLY A 278 12.33 2.81 -19.19
C GLY A 278 11.66 1.44 -19.34
N LYS A 279 12.42 0.41 -19.73
CA LYS A 279 11.92 -0.97 -19.88
C LYS A 279 12.32 -1.80 -18.67
N GLY A 280 11.34 -2.40 -17.99
CA GLY A 280 11.52 -3.28 -16.84
C GLY A 280 11.14 -2.60 -15.51
N ASP A 281 11.41 -3.29 -14.40
CA ASP A 281 11.02 -2.86 -13.05
C ASP A 281 12.20 -2.42 -12.18
N ASN A 282 13.43 -2.39 -12.73
CA ASN A 282 14.64 -2.13 -11.96
C ASN A 282 14.97 -0.63 -11.92
N TYR A 283 14.22 0.11 -11.10
CA TYR A 283 14.31 1.56 -10.94
C TYR A 283 15.63 2.04 -10.31
N GLU A 284 16.45 1.13 -9.78
CA GLU A 284 17.73 1.41 -9.12
C GLU A 284 18.92 1.46 -10.08
N ASP A 285 18.76 1.00 -11.33
CA ASP A 285 19.82 1.10 -12.33
C ASP A 285 19.77 2.48 -13.01
N ASP A 286 20.87 3.23 -12.93
CA ASP A 286 21.00 4.53 -13.60
C ASP A 286 20.95 4.43 -15.13
N ASN A 287 21.13 3.22 -15.70
CA ASN A 287 21.00 2.94 -17.12
C ASN A 287 19.58 2.53 -17.53
N PHE A 288 18.64 2.45 -16.60
CA PHE A 288 17.26 2.04 -16.85
C PHE A 288 16.50 3.02 -17.76
N ALA A 289 16.74 4.32 -17.58
CA ALA A 289 15.90 5.37 -18.13
C ALA A 289 16.18 5.64 -19.61
N LYS A 290 15.21 5.35 -20.47
CA LYS A 290 15.16 5.83 -21.85
C LYS A 290 14.92 7.35 -21.91
N TYR A 291 14.08 7.86 -21.01
CA TYR A 291 13.82 9.29 -20.88
C TYR A 291 13.82 9.70 -19.41
N ASN A 292 14.28 10.93 -19.17
CA ASN A 292 14.24 11.58 -17.87
C ASN A 292 13.42 12.85 -18.01
N PHE A 293 12.51 13.09 -17.09
CA PHE A 293 11.70 14.31 -17.03
C PHE A 293 11.76 14.92 -15.63
N ALA A 294 11.65 16.24 -15.58
CA ALA A 294 11.37 16.99 -14.36
C ALA A 294 9.95 17.53 -14.45
N VAL A 295 9.14 17.28 -13.42
CA VAL A 295 7.75 17.75 -13.34
C VAL A 295 7.63 18.72 -12.17
N PHE A 296 7.44 19.99 -12.48
CA PHE A 296 7.13 21.03 -11.52
C PHE A 296 5.63 20.96 -11.25
N SER A 297 5.20 20.89 -10.00
CA SER A 297 3.76 20.81 -9.66
C SER A 297 3.08 22.16 -9.70
N GLU A 298 3.82 23.26 -9.46
CA GLU A 298 3.28 24.61 -9.35
C GLU A 298 4.15 25.66 -10.08
N PRO A 299 3.73 26.17 -11.25
CA PRO A 299 2.65 25.65 -12.09
C PRO A 299 3.01 24.26 -12.64
N PHE A 300 2.00 23.46 -12.99
CA PHE A 300 2.23 22.13 -13.56
C PHE A 300 3.00 22.22 -14.90
N GLU A 301 4.31 21.94 -14.87
CA GLU A 301 5.20 22.04 -16.03
C GLU A 301 6.07 20.79 -16.16
N VAL A 302 6.14 20.22 -17.37
CA VAL A 302 7.02 19.09 -17.67
C VAL A 302 8.21 19.53 -18.53
N LYS A 303 9.41 19.23 -18.08
CA LYS A 303 10.67 19.44 -18.81
C LYS A 303 11.34 18.11 -19.09
N PHE A 304 11.94 17.97 -20.27
CA PHE A 304 12.82 16.85 -20.57
C PHE A 304 14.22 17.16 -20.04
N PHE A 305 14.84 16.18 -19.40
CA PHE A 305 16.23 16.25 -18.94
C PHE A 305 17.13 15.38 -19.81
N GLU A 306 18.18 15.98 -20.36
CA GLU A 306 19.20 15.31 -21.18
C GLU A 306 20.42 14.92 -20.32
N PRO A 307 20.58 13.64 -19.93
CA PRO A 307 21.62 13.25 -18.97
C PRO A 307 23.03 13.55 -19.43
N LYS A 308 23.30 13.44 -20.74
CA LYS A 308 24.62 13.67 -21.33
C LYS A 308 25.06 15.13 -21.25
N THR A 309 24.12 16.06 -21.27
CA THR A 309 24.41 17.51 -21.31
C THR A 309 24.02 18.22 -20.02
N ASN A 310 23.32 17.54 -19.12
CA ASN A 310 22.77 18.09 -17.89
C ASN A 310 21.87 19.31 -18.14
N LYS A 311 21.15 19.34 -19.27
CA LYS A 311 20.27 20.43 -19.66
C LYS A 311 18.80 20.00 -19.59
N MET A 312 17.97 20.90 -19.07
CA MET A 312 16.53 20.81 -19.20
C MET A 312 16.05 21.55 -20.44
N SER A 313 15.06 21.00 -21.12
CA SER A 313 14.35 21.68 -22.21
C SER A 313 12.84 21.56 -21.97
N ASN A 314 12.08 22.58 -22.34
CA ASN A 314 10.62 22.46 -22.30
C ASN A 314 10.19 21.29 -23.20
N LEU A 315 9.16 20.54 -22.79
CA LEU A 315 8.64 19.38 -23.50
C LEU A 315 8.38 19.65 -24.99
N LYS A 316 7.86 20.84 -25.34
CA LYS A 316 7.58 21.23 -26.74
C LYS A 316 8.86 21.36 -27.56
N GLU A 317 9.89 21.99 -27.01
CA GLU A 317 11.18 22.18 -27.68
C GLU A 317 11.91 20.84 -27.88
N TRP A 318 11.86 19.98 -26.87
CA TRP A 318 12.41 18.64 -26.97
C TRP A 318 11.70 17.80 -28.05
N ARG A 319 10.36 17.82 -28.08
CA ARG A 319 9.56 17.12 -29.11
C ARG A 319 9.90 17.58 -30.52
N LYS A 320 10.10 18.90 -30.72
CA LYS A 320 10.56 19.47 -31.99
C LYS A 320 11.92 18.89 -32.41
N LYS A 321 12.93 19.04 -31.54
CA LYS A 321 14.29 18.52 -31.77
C LYS A 321 14.30 17.01 -32.07
N LYS A 322 13.51 16.23 -31.33
CA LYS A 322 13.39 14.77 -31.51
C LYS A 322 12.76 14.38 -32.85
N ASN A 323 11.79 15.17 -33.32
CA ASN A 323 11.07 14.91 -34.56
C ASN A 323 11.71 15.59 -35.79
N GLY A 324 12.86 16.26 -35.63
CA GLY A 324 13.55 16.96 -36.72
C GLY A 324 12.84 18.22 -37.22
N MET A 325 12.01 18.84 -36.36
CA MET A 325 11.38 20.14 -36.57
C MET A 325 12.09 21.22 -35.74
#